data_AF-A0A817NQB6-F1
#
_entry.id   AF-A0A817NQB6-F1
#
_cell.length_a   1.000
_cell.length_b   1.000
_cell.length_c   1.000
_cell.angle_alpha   90.00
_cell.angle_beta   90.00
_cell.angle_gamma   90.00
#
_symmetry.space_group_name_H-M   'P 1'
#
loop_
_entity.id
_entity.type
_entity.pdbx_description
1 polymer ?
#
loop_
_entity_poly.entity_id
_entity_poly.type
_entity_poly.pdbx_seq_one_letter_code
_entity_poly.pdbx_strand_id
1 'polypeptide(L)'
;MKTVHVLLYIPNLIGYFRICLLVLAWYYIDKPFVFLPLYTAQALLDAVDGWSARQFNQVSKFGSWLDVIIDNIGRGIIWTRVSSIGIFISSIEWITFLALNNCGSDWKSKLSSNNDLIVRNVMKNGKYFFIITIIEFLISIFI
;
A
#
# COMPACT_ATOMS: atom_id res chain seq x y z
N MET A 1 -10.05 27.20 3.46
CA MET A 1 -9.79 27.07 2.01
C MET A 1 -8.51 26.30 1.64
N LYS A 2 -7.49 26.15 2.50
CA LYS A 2 -6.27 25.38 2.16
C LYS A 2 -6.48 23.86 2.00
N THR A 3 -7.43 23.26 2.71
CA THR A 3 -7.69 21.80 2.69
C THR A 3 -8.29 21.29 1.38
N VAL A 4 -9.16 22.07 0.73
CA VAL A 4 -9.83 21.66 -0.52
C VAL A 4 -8.83 21.54 -1.67
N HIS A 5 -7.81 22.42 -1.72
CA HIS A 5 -6.76 22.33 -2.73
C HIS A 5 -5.93 21.05 -2.62
N VAL A 6 -5.70 20.56 -1.39
CA VAL A 6 -4.94 19.32 -1.17
C VAL A 6 -5.68 18.11 -1.76
N LEU A 7 -7.02 18.06 -1.67
CA LEU A 7 -7.81 16.97 -2.26
C LEU A 7 -7.68 16.90 -3.79
N LEU A 8 -7.42 18.04 -4.43
CA LEU A 8 -7.31 18.17 -5.89
C LEU A 8 -5.86 18.11 -6.41
N TYR A 9 -4.90 17.73 -5.56
CA TYR A 9 -3.52 17.50 -6.01
C TYR A 9 -3.49 16.36 -7.05
N ILE A 10 -2.62 16.52 -8.04
CA ILE A 10 -2.42 15.54 -9.13
C ILE A 10 -2.21 14.11 -8.58
N PRO A 11 -1.32 13.86 -7.59
CA PRO A 11 -1.19 12.53 -6.99
C PRO A 11 -2.48 12.01 -6.36
N ASN A 12 -3.30 12.87 -5.74
CA ASN A 12 -4.55 12.44 -5.11
C ASN A 12 -5.64 12.12 -6.13
N LEU A 13 -5.68 12.84 -7.26
CA LEU A 13 -6.54 12.51 -8.39
C LEU A 13 -6.18 11.15 -8.99
N ILE A 14 -4.88 10.85 -9.12
CA ILE A 14 -4.41 9.50 -9.51
C ILE A 14 -4.86 8.48 -8.46
N GLY A 15 -4.73 8.79 -7.16
CA GLY A 15 -5.26 7.96 -6.08
C GLY A 15 -6.77 7.67 -6.17
N TYR A 16 -7.58 8.63 -6.60
CA TYR A 16 -9.02 8.39 -6.83
C TYR A 16 -9.28 7.49 -8.04
N PHE A 17 -8.53 7.68 -9.12
CA PHE A 17 -8.59 6.78 -10.27
C PHE A 17 -8.16 5.35 -9.89
N ARG A 18 -7.15 5.24 -9.02
CA ARG A 18 -6.70 3.98 -8.42
C ARG A 18 -7.84 3.27 -7.67
N ILE A 19 -8.61 3.98 -6.86
CA ILE A 19 -9.81 3.42 -6.20
C ILE A 19 -10.81 2.88 -7.22
N CYS A 20 -11.10 3.62 -8.29
CA CYS A 20 -12.01 3.16 -9.34
C CYS A 20 -11.54 1.87 -9.99
N LEU A 21 -10.25 1.77 -10.35
CA LEU A 21 -9.66 0.55 -10.89
C LEU A 21 -9.74 -0.62 -9.91
N LEU A 22 -9.50 -0.36 -8.63
CA LEU A 22 -9.57 -1.39 -7.59
C LEU A 22 -10.99 -1.92 -7.39
N VAL A 23 -11.99 -1.03 -7.40
CA VAL A 23 -13.41 -1.43 -7.34
C VAL A 23 -13.81 -2.24 -8.57
N LEU A 24 -13.35 -1.85 -9.76
CA LEU A 24 -13.58 -2.61 -10.99
C LEU A 24 -12.88 -3.98 -10.93
N ALA A 25 -11.65 -4.05 -10.42
CA ALA A 25 -10.95 -5.31 -10.21
C ALA A 25 -11.76 -6.21 -9.27
N TRP A 26 -12.19 -5.70 -8.11
CA TRP A 26 -13.01 -6.45 -7.17
C TRP A 26 -14.33 -6.94 -7.78
N TYR A 27 -15.01 -6.12 -8.59
CA TYR A 27 -16.23 -6.53 -9.30
C TYR A 27 -15.99 -7.70 -10.27
N TYR A 28 -14.82 -7.76 -10.91
CA TYR A 28 -14.44 -8.83 -11.82
C TYR A 28 -13.55 -9.91 -11.19
N ILE A 29 -13.57 -10.06 -9.86
CA ILE A 29 -12.67 -10.98 -9.14
C ILE A 29 -12.76 -12.45 -9.59
N ASP A 30 -13.94 -12.89 -10.06
CA ASP A 30 -14.16 -14.25 -10.57
C ASP A 30 -13.71 -14.45 -12.03
N LYS A 31 -13.31 -13.37 -12.72
CA LYS A 31 -12.85 -13.38 -14.11
C LYS A 31 -11.37 -13.00 -14.16
N PRO A 32 -10.43 -13.95 -14.01
CA PRO A 32 -9.00 -13.66 -13.85
C PRO A 32 -8.42 -12.86 -15.02
N PHE A 33 -8.88 -13.11 -16.25
CA PHE A 33 -8.44 -12.39 -17.45
C PHE A 33 -8.80 -10.89 -17.46
N VAL A 34 -9.78 -10.47 -16.66
CA VAL A 34 -10.18 -9.06 -16.50
C VAL A 34 -9.62 -8.50 -15.19
N PHE A 35 -9.67 -9.29 -14.11
CA PHE A 35 -9.13 -8.93 -12.81
C PHE A 35 -7.64 -8.59 -12.88
N LEU A 36 -6.82 -9.47 -13.46
CA LEU A 36 -5.35 -9.33 -13.45
C LEU A 36 -4.90 -8.01 -14.10
N PRO A 37 -5.32 -7.66 -15.34
CA PRO A 37 -4.96 -6.38 -15.93
C PRO A 37 -5.41 -5.16 -15.11
N LEU A 38 -6.61 -5.20 -14.53
CA LEU A 38 -7.13 -4.09 -13.72
C LEU A 38 -6.33 -3.91 -12.43
N TYR A 39 -6.08 -5.01 -11.71
CA TYR A 39 -5.30 -5.00 -10.48
C TYR A 39 -3.84 -4.60 -10.72
N THR A 40 -3.22 -5.11 -11.79
CA THR A 40 -1.86 -4.73 -12.17
C THR A 40 -1.78 -3.26 -12.58
N ALA A 41 -2.72 -2.75 -13.38
CA ALA A 41 -2.75 -1.34 -13.75
C ALA A 41 -2.87 -0.45 -12.49
N GLN A 42 -3.72 -0.85 -11.55
CA GLN A 42 -3.87 -0.20 -10.26
C GLN A 42 -2.56 -0.16 -9.46
N ALA A 43 -1.84 -1.28 -9.37
CA ALA A 43 -0.55 -1.36 -8.67
C ALA A 43 0.56 -0.55 -9.37
N LEU A 44 0.54 -0.46 -10.70
CA LEU A 44 1.52 0.33 -11.44
C LEU A 44 1.33 1.84 -11.25
N LEU A 45 0.08 2.29 -11.08
CA LEU A 45 -0.24 3.70 -10.87
C LEU A 45 0.22 4.25 -9.52
N ASP A 46 0.45 3.37 -8.53
CA ASP A 46 1.08 3.70 -7.25
C ASP A 46 2.45 4.37 -7.44
N ALA A 47 3.29 3.80 -8.30
CA ALA A 47 4.58 4.37 -8.60
C ALA A 47 4.46 5.76 -9.28
N VAL A 48 3.40 5.96 -10.05
CA VAL A 48 3.14 7.19 -10.81
C VAL A 48 2.65 8.31 -9.88
N ASP A 49 1.77 8.03 -8.91
CA ASP A 49 1.32 9.05 -7.98
C ASP A 49 2.47 9.55 -7.09
N GLY A 50 3.32 8.65 -6.59
CA GLY A 50 4.48 9.00 -5.78
C GLY A 50 5.54 9.77 -6.58
N TRP A 51 5.73 9.41 -7.85
CA TRP A 51 6.57 10.19 -8.76
C TRP A 51 5.99 11.60 -8.98
N SER A 52 4.69 11.71 -9.28
CA SER A 52 4.02 12.99 -9.51
C SER A 52 4.06 13.91 -8.28
N ALA A 53 3.88 13.36 -7.07
CA ALA A 53 3.94 14.12 -5.83
C ALA A 53 5.31 14.79 -5.62
N ARG A 54 6.39 14.10 -5.99
CA ARG A 54 7.77 14.62 -5.91
C ARG A 54 8.06 15.65 -7.00
N GLN A 55 7.63 15.40 -8.24
CA GLN A 55 7.86 16.30 -9.36
C GLN A 55 7.13 17.64 -9.21
N PHE A 56 5.87 17.59 -8.77
CA PHE A 56 5.05 18.80 -8.60
C PHE A 56 5.16 19.42 -7.20
N ASN A 57 6.01 18.88 -6.32
CA ASN A 57 6.15 19.30 -4.92
C ASN A 57 4.80 19.32 -4.16
N GLN A 58 3.93 18.35 -4.48
CA GLN A 58 2.56 18.21 -3.95
C GLN A 58 2.47 17.10 -2.88
N VAL A 59 3.51 16.94 -2.06
CA VAL A 59 3.54 15.95 -0.98
C VAL A 59 2.62 16.40 0.16
N SER A 60 1.70 15.53 0.58
CA SER A 60 0.75 15.83 1.65
C SER A 60 0.49 14.64 2.56
N LYS A 61 0.22 14.89 3.84
CA LYS A 61 -0.14 13.83 4.80
C LYS A 61 -1.39 13.07 4.38
N PHE A 62 -2.36 13.77 3.79
CA PHE A 62 -3.57 13.15 3.26
C PHE A 62 -3.24 12.17 2.13
N GLY A 63 -2.42 12.57 1.14
CA GLY A 63 -2.02 11.71 0.05
C GLY A 63 -1.27 10.47 0.53
N SER A 64 -0.36 10.62 1.49
CA SER A 64 0.34 9.47 2.10
C SER A 64 -0.60 8.51 2.85
N TRP A 65 -1.69 9.01 3.42
CA TRP A 65 -2.69 8.15 4.05
C TRP A 65 -3.58 7.45 3.03
N LEU A 66 -4.03 8.19 2.01
CA LEU A 66 -4.84 7.67 0.92
C LEU A 66 -4.14 6.50 0.24
N ASP A 67 -2.86 6.67 -0.05
CA ASP A 67 -1.98 5.66 -0.64
C ASP A 67 -1.96 4.35 0.15
N VAL A 68 -1.60 4.42 1.44
CA VAL A 68 -1.53 3.24 2.33
C VAL A 68 -2.89 2.55 2.49
N ILE A 69 -3.99 3.32 2.53
CA ILE A 69 -5.34 2.76 2.62
C ILE A 69 -5.69 1.98 1.35
N ILE A 70 -5.45 2.56 0.17
CA ILE A 70 -5.72 1.91 -1.12
C ILE A 70 -4.94 0.61 -1.22
N ASP A 71 -3.67 0.64 -0.83
CA ASP A 71 -2.76 -0.51 -0.80
C ASP A 71 -3.22 -1.63 0.13
N ASN A 72 -3.61 -1.30 1.37
CA ASN A 72 -4.13 -2.28 2.33
C ASN A 72 -5.44 -2.91 1.84
N ILE A 73 -6.33 -2.14 1.21
CA ILE A 73 -7.56 -2.67 0.62
C ILE A 73 -7.22 -3.61 -0.54
N GLY A 74 -6.30 -3.20 -1.42
CA GLY A 74 -5.86 -4.01 -2.56
C GLY A 74 -5.27 -5.35 -2.15
N ARG A 75 -4.31 -5.34 -1.22
CA ARG A 75 -3.75 -6.57 -0.64
C ARG A 75 -4.80 -7.39 0.11
N GLY A 76 -5.70 -6.74 0.84
CA GLY A 76 -6.80 -7.43 1.53
C GLY A 76 -7.69 -8.24 0.57
N ILE A 77 -7.99 -7.71 -0.61
CA ILE A 77 -8.75 -8.44 -1.65
C ILE A 77 -7.99 -9.70 -2.09
N ILE A 78 -6.68 -9.59 -2.31
CA ILE A 78 -5.85 -10.76 -2.67
C ILE A 78 -5.82 -11.77 -1.52
N TRP A 79 -5.50 -11.34 -0.31
CA TRP A 79 -5.38 -12.23 0.84
C TRP A 79 -6.66 -13.02 1.07
N THR A 80 -7.80 -12.35 1.06
CA THR A 80 -9.11 -12.98 1.28
C THR A 80 -9.51 -13.93 0.16
N ARG A 81 -9.02 -13.71 -1.07
CA ARG A 81 -9.31 -14.59 -2.21
C ARG A 81 -8.42 -15.83 -2.24
N VAL A 82 -7.15 -15.70 -1.88
CA VAL A 82 -6.13 -16.75 -1.97
C VAL A 82 -6.21 -17.71 -0.78
N SER A 83 -6.49 -17.21 0.43
CA SER A 83 -6.41 -18.04 1.63
C SER A 83 -7.48 -17.72 2.67
N SER A 84 -7.95 -18.77 3.36
CA SER A 84 -8.85 -18.64 4.51
C SER A 84 -8.22 -17.88 5.68
N ILE A 85 -6.89 -17.93 5.83
CA ILE A 85 -6.16 -17.15 6.83
C ILE A 85 -5.92 -15.69 6.39
N GLY A 86 -6.27 -15.35 5.15
CA GLY A 86 -6.01 -14.03 4.58
C GLY A 86 -6.67 -12.88 5.34
N ILE A 87 -7.84 -13.12 5.95
CA ILE A 87 -8.50 -12.13 6.81
C ILE A 87 -7.63 -11.80 8.03
N PHE A 88 -6.97 -12.81 8.61
CA PHE A 88 -6.07 -12.61 9.75
C PHE A 88 -4.83 -11.81 9.33
N ILE A 89 -4.22 -12.15 8.19
CA ILE A 89 -3.07 -11.41 7.65
C ILE A 89 -3.44 -9.94 7.39
N SER A 90 -4.57 -9.68 6.71
CA SER A 90 -5.05 -8.31 6.47
C SER A 90 -5.34 -7.57 7.78
N SER A 91 -5.88 -8.26 8.79
CA SER A 91 -6.12 -7.65 10.11
C SER A 91 -4.82 -7.21 10.78
N ILE A 92 -3.75 -7.99 10.66
CA ILE A 92 -2.42 -7.61 11.14
C ILE A 92 -1.92 -6.36 10.40
N GLU A 93 -2.03 -6.30 9.07
CA GLU A 93 -1.61 -5.12 8.29
C GLU A 93 -2.31 -3.84 8.75
N TRP A 94 -3.62 -3.89 9.03
CA TRP A 94 -4.38 -2.76 9.55
C TRP A 94 -3.94 -2.36 10.96
N ILE A 95 -3.71 -3.32 11.86
CA ILE A 95 -3.22 -3.05 13.21
C ILE A 95 -1.82 -2.43 13.15
N THR A 96 -0.93 -2.97 12.31
CA THR A 96 0.42 -2.41 12.11
C THR A 96 0.35 -0.98 11.60
N PHE A 97 -0.51 -0.69 10.62
CA PHE A 97 -0.71 0.68 10.12
C PHE A 97 -1.18 1.65 11.23
N LEU A 98 -2.20 1.27 12.00
CA LEU A 98 -2.72 2.09 13.10
C LEU A 98 -1.67 2.33 14.18
N ALA A 99 -0.92 1.29 14.57
CA ALA A 99 0.15 1.40 15.55
C ALA A 99 1.26 2.34 15.05
N LEU A 100 1.66 2.21 13.77
CA LEU A 100 2.72 3.01 13.17
C LEU A 100 2.34 4.50 13.09
N ASN A 101 1.09 4.78 12.73
CA ASN A 101 0.61 6.14 12.64
C ASN A 101 0.58 6.84 14.01
N ASN A 102 0.30 6.11 15.10
CA ASN A 102 0.38 6.65 16.47
C ASN A 102 1.81 6.98 16.90
N CYS A 103 2.83 6.31 16.34
CA CYS A 103 4.24 6.59 16.65
C CYS A 103 4.78 7.88 16.02
N GLY A 104 4.10 8.43 15.01
CA GLY A 104 4.45 9.68 14.32
C GLY A 104 5.52 9.52 13.23
N SER A 105 5.93 10.63 12.61
CA SER A 105 6.93 10.64 11.51
C SER A 105 8.29 10.04 11.90
N ASP A 106 8.61 10.11 13.19
CA ASP A 106 9.89 9.69 13.77
C ASP A 106 9.86 8.23 14.23
N TRP A 107 8.86 7.45 13.82
CA TRP A 107 8.76 6.05 14.24
C TRP A 107 10.03 5.25 13.91
N LYS A 108 10.67 5.53 12.76
CA LYS A 108 11.92 4.86 12.36
C LYS A 108 13.07 5.18 13.31
N SER A 109 13.21 6.45 13.72
CA SER A 109 14.27 6.86 14.64
C SER A 109 14.01 6.35 16.05
N LYS A 110 12.74 6.36 16.51
CA LYS A 110 12.34 5.73 17.79
C LYS A 110 12.62 4.23 17.80
N LEU A 111 12.25 3.51 16.74
CA LEU A 111 12.48 2.08 16.63
C LEU A 111 13.98 1.73 16.51
N SER A 112 14.75 2.54 15.77
CA SER A 112 16.20 2.39 15.64
C SER A 112 16.99 2.79 16.89
N SER A 113 16.43 3.67 17.72
CA SER A 113 16.99 4.05 19.03
C SER A 113 16.74 2.98 20.10
N ASN A 114 15.79 2.07 19.86
CA ASN A 114 15.56 0.96 20.75
C ASN A 114 16.72 -0.04 20.68
N ASN A 115 17.04 -0.67 21.81
CA ASN A 115 18.27 -1.46 21.97
C ASN A 115 18.18 -2.87 21.35
N ASP A 116 17.08 -3.18 20.67
CA ASP A 116 16.79 -4.50 20.13
C ASP A 116 17.64 -4.80 18.89
N LEU A 117 18.56 -5.75 19.04
CA LEU A 117 19.49 -6.18 17.98
C LEU A 117 18.77 -6.70 16.72
N ILE A 118 17.60 -7.33 16.90
CA ILE A 118 16.78 -7.87 15.80
C ILE A 118 16.27 -6.73 14.90
N VAL A 119 15.72 -5.68 15.50
CA VAL A 119 15.19 -4.51 14.79
C VAL A 119 16.29 -3.84 13.98
N ARG A 120 17.48 -3.67 14.56
CA ARG A 120 18.63 -3.06 13.86
C ARG A 120 19.09 -3.87 12.65
N ASN A 121 19.14 -5.19 12.77
CA ASN A 121 19.54 -6.05 11.66
C ASN A 121 18.51 -6.08 10.53
N VAL A 122 17.20 -6.07 10.86
CA VAL A 122 16.13 -5.98 9.86
C VAL A 122 16.13 -4.62 9.17
N MET A 123 16.28 -3.52 9.92
CA MET A 123 16.33 -2.17 9.36
C MET A 123 17.58 -1.91 8.49
N LYS A 124 18.72 -2.52 8.81
CA LYS A 124 19.93 -2.46 7.95
C LYS A 124 19.73 -3.17 6.61
N ASN A 125 18.93 -4.23 6.58
CA ASN A 125 18.75 -5.08 5.41
C ASN A 125 17.39 -4.85 4.73
N GLY A 126 17.05 -3.60 4.42
CA GLY A 126 15.78 -3.20 3.77
C GLY A 126 15.45 -3.88 2.41
N LYS A 127 16.34 -4.76 1.90
CA LYS A 127 16.12 -5.61 0.72
C LYS A 127 15.10 -6.73 0.94
N TYR A 128 14.94 -7.24 2.17
CA TYR A 128 14.03 -8.37 2.42
C TYR A 128 12.55 -8.00 2.22
N PHE A 129 12.17 -6.75 2.47
CA PHE A 129 10.79 -6.28 2.28
C PHE A 129 10.33 -6.39 0.82
N PHE A 130 11.18 -5.94 -0.12
CA PHE A 130 10.88 -5.97 -1.56
C PHE A 130 10.81 -7.40 -2.12
N ILE A 131 11.67 -8.30 -1.61
CA ILE A 131 11.70 -9.71 -1.99
C ILE A 131 10.43 -10.42 -1.51
N ILE A 132 9.94 -10.11 -0.30
CA ILE A 132 8.70 -10.67 0.23
C ILE A 132 7.51 -10.25 -0.64
N THR A 133 7.40 -8.98 -1.01
CA THR A 133 6.29 -8.50 -1.87
C THR A 133 6.29 -9.16 -3.26
N ILE A 134 7.46 -9.38 -3.86
CA ILE A 134 7.58 -10.08 -5.15
C ILE A 134 7.22 -11.56 -5.02
N ILE A 135 7.68 -12.23 -3.96
CA ILE A 135 7.37 -13.63 -3.70
C ILE A 135 5.88 -13.82 -3.44
N GLU A 136 5.25 -12.95 -2.65
CA GLU A 136 3.81 -12.97 -2.40
C GLU A 136 2.99 -12.76 -3.67
N PHE A 137 3.40 -11.82 -4.52
CA PHE A 137 2.78 -11.60 -5.83
C PHE A 137 2.91 -12.83 -6.74
N LEU A 138 4.11 -13.45 -6.80
CA LEU A 138 4.32 -14.66 -7.60
C LEU A 138 3.51 -15.85 -7.08
N ILE A 139 3.43 -16.04 -5.77
CA ILE A 139 2.62 -17.11 -5.17
C ILE A 139 1.13 -16.91 -5.50
N SER A 140 0.64 -15.68 -5.53
CA SER A 140 -0.75 -15.37 -5.90
C SER A 140 -1.11 -15.64 -7.37
N ILE A 141 -0.12 -15.82 -8.25
CA ILE A 141 -0.33 -16.15 -9.67
C ILE A 141 -0.47 -17.67 -9.89
N PHE A 142 0.13 -18.48 -9.00
CA PHE A 142 0.27 -19.93 -9.19
C PHE A 142 -0.61 -20.79 -8.25
N ILE A 143 -1.48 -20.16 -7.46
CA ILE A 143 -2.50 -20.79 -6.60
C ILE A 143 -3.87 -20.22 -7.00
#